data_AF-A0A1N6Y4J2-F1
#
_entry.id   AF-A0A1N6Y4J2-F1
#
_cell.length_a   1.000
_cell.length_b   1.000
_cell.length_c   1.000
_cell.angle_alpha   90.00
_cell.angle_beta   90.00
_cell.angle_gamma   90.00
#
_symmetry.space_group_name_H-M   'P 1'
#
loop_
_entity.id
_entity.type
_entity.pdbx_description
1 polymer ?
#
loop_
_entity_poly.entity_id
_entity_poly.type
_entity_poly.pdbx_seq_one_letter_code
_entity_poly.pdbx_strand_id
1 'polypeptide(L)'
;MYNKRLFIVSLLVNLVLSALVLFSYIHSKRSAEELTASAVSDNLIALNGLISSQESNGWERPEVVVSRMGDVLTGLIIASSHVSDSGFVDLGGSNELRKLYIQLSSYPNDAFFLREQPVLSPREQQSFEQLQIALTDAGLGMNMTTSSDWEENIHTYQSLIDALQTNAQNAD
;
A
#
# COMPACT_ATOMS: atom_id res chain seq x y z
N MET A 1 52.78 -28.78 0.76
CA MET A 1 51.42 -29.23 0.35
C MET A 1 50.29 -28.71 1.24
N TYR A 2 50.53 -28.37 2.51
CA TYR A 2 49.52 -27.91 3.47
C TYR A 2 48.86 -26.57 3.10
N ASN A 3 49.64 -25.60 2.60
CA ASN A 3 49.16 -24.25 2.30
C ASN A 3 48.17 -24.21 1.12
N LYS A 4 48.26 -25.14 0.15
CA LYS A 4 47.31 -25.22 -0.98
C LYS A 4 45.92 -25.68 -0.53
N ARG A 5 45.83 -26.62 0.43
CA ARG A 5 44.54 -27.12 0.94
C ARG A 5 43.85 -26.06 1.80
N LEU A 6 44.60 -25.38 2.67
CA LEU A 6 44.07 -24.27 3.47
C LEU A 6 43.58 -23.10 2.61
N PHE A 7 44.29 -22.79 1.52
CA PHE A 7 43.86 -21.78 0.57
C PHE A 7 42.55 -22.14 -0.14
N ILE A 8 42.42 -23.38 -0.62
CA ILE A 8 41.19 -23.86 -1.26
C ILE A 8 40.01 -23.87 -0.28
N VAL A 9 40.23 -24.31 0.97
CA VAL A 9 39.20 -24.29 2.01
C VAL A 9 38.75 -22.86 2.32
N SER A 10 39.69 -21.91 2.47
CA SER A 10 39.37 -20.50 2.69
C SER A 10 38.58 -19.89 1.52
N LEU A 11 38.95 -20.22 0.28
CA LEU A 11 38.23 -19.78 -0.91
C LEU A 11 36.78 -20.29 -0.92
N LEU A 12 36.58 -21.58 -0.62
CA LEU A 12 35.26 -22.20 -0.59
C LEU A 12 34.38 -21.63 0.54
N VAL A 13 34.96 -21.44 1.73
CA VAL A 13 34.25 -20.85 2.88
C VAL A 13 33.79 -19.43 2.55
N ASN A 14 34.64 -18.59 1.96
CA ASN A 14 34.24 -17.25 1.52
C ASN A 14 33.15 -17.29 0.46
N LEU A 15 33.23 -18.21 -0.51
CA LEU A 15 32.23 -18.33 -1.56
C LEU A 15 30.86 -18.75 -1.00
N VAL A 16 30.84 -19.66 -0.02
CA VAL A 16 29.63 -20.05 0.69
C VAL A 16 29.07 -18.90 1.54
N LEU A 17 29.93 -18.16 2.25
CA LEU A 17 29.54 -16.97 3.02
C LEU A 17 28.93 -15.90 2.11
N SER A 18 29.55 -15.58 0.99
CA SER A 18 29.01 -14.64 0.01
C SER A 18 27.67 -15.10 -0.55
N ALA A 19 27.53 -16.41 -0.86
CA ALA A 19 26.26 -16.97 -1.31
C ALA A 19 25.15 -16.87 -0.25
N LEU A 20 25.48 -17.13 1.03
CA LEU A 20 24.54 -17.00 2.14
C LEU A 20 24.10 -15.55 2.35
N VAL A 21 25.02 -14.59 2.28
CA VAL A 21 24.69 -13.16 2.38
C VAL A 21 23.77 -12.74 1.23
N LEU A 22 24.09 -13.13 -0.01
CA LEU A 22 23.24 -12.85 -1.17
C LEU A 22 21.86 -13.48 -1.05
N PHE A 23 21.78 -14.75 -0.61
CA PHE A 23 20.51 -15.45 -0.40
C PHE A 23 19.67 -14.77 0.68
N SER A 24 20.27 -14.44 1.83
CA SER A 24 19.59 -13.73 2.92
C SER A 24 19.08 -12.37 2.47
N TYR A 25 19.85 -11.63 1.68
CA TYR A 25 19.43 -10.34 1.15
C TYR A 25 18.23 -10.46 0.20
N ILE A 26 18.26 -11.42 -0.74
CA ILE A 26 17.17 -11.64 -1.70
C ILE A 26 15.89 -12.11 -0.99
N HIS A 27 16.01 -13.00 -0.01
CA HIS A 27 14.85 -13.53 0.71
C HIS A 27 14.18 -12.47 1.58
N SER A 28 14.96 -11.73 2.37
CA SER A 28 14.43 -10.63 3.20
C SER A 28 13.73 -9.54 2.37
N LYS A 29 14.25 -9.26 1.16
CA LYS A 29 13.64 -8.30 0.23
C LYS A 29 12.23 -8.72 -0.19
N ARG A 30 12.08 -9.95 -0.70
CA ARG A 30 10.78 -10.44 -1.17
C ARG A 30 9.74 -10.50 -0.07
N SER A 31 10.10 -10.98 1.12
CA SER A 31 9.16 -11.04 2.23
C SER A 31 8.71 -9.65 2.70
N ALA A 32 9.58 -8.65 2.68
CA ALA A 32 9.20 -7.29 3.01
C ALA A 32 8.27 -6.67 1.95
N GLU A 33 8.56 -6.89 0.67
CA GLU A 33 7.73 -6.44 -0.45
C GLU A 33 6.33 -7.06 -0.44
N GLU A 34 6.24 -8.38 -0.25
CA GLU A 34 4.97 -9.12 -0.18
C GLU A 34 4.10 -8.67 0.99
N LEU A 35 4.69 -8.55 2.20
CA LEU A 35 3.97 -8.08 3.39
C LEU A 35 3.46 -6.65 3.23
N THR A 36 4.29 -5.79 2.63
CA THR A 36 3.95 -4.38 2.38
C THR A 36 2.82 -4.25 1.36
N ALA A 37 2.90 -5.00 0.26
CA ALA A 37 1.91 -4.98 -0.79
C ALA A 37 0.54 -5.49 -0.32
N SER A 38 0.52 -6.62 0.39
CA SER A 38 -0.70 -7.18 0.98
C SER A 38 -1.32 -6.19 1.96
N ALA A 39 -0.54 -5.64 2.90
CA ALA A 39 -1.08 -4.75 3.92
C ALA A 39 -1.75 -3.49 3.35
N VAL A 40 -1.19 -2.89 2.29
CA VAL A 40 -1.79 -1.72 1.65
C VAL A 40 -3.01 -2.12 0.82
N SER A 41 -2.88 -3.14 -0.03
CA SER A 41 -3.97 -3.57 -0.91
C SER A 41 -5.18 -4.10 -0.15
N ASP A 42 -4.97 -4.90 0.89
CA ASP A 42 -6.05 -5.46 1.70
C ASP A 42 -6.85 -4.35 2.40
N ASN A 43 -6.17 -3.30 2.87
CA ASN A 43 -6.83 -2.15 3.47
C ASN A 43 -7.62 -1.32 2.44
N LEU A 44 -7.09 -1.15 1.23
CA LEU A 44 -7.78 -0.44 0.13
C LEU A 44 -9.02 -1.22 -0.35
N ILE A 45 -8.92 -2.54 -0.48
CA ILE A 45 -10.06 -3.41 -0.84
C ILE A 45 -11.12 -3.38 0.26
N ALA A 46 -10.70 -3.46 1.53
CA ALA A 46 -11.60 -3.35 2.67
C ALA A 46 -12.30 -1.98 2.69
N LEU A 47 -11.58 -0.89 2.40
CA LEU A 47 -12.15 0.45 2.27
C LEU A 47 -13.21 0.51 1.17
N ASN A 48 -12.92 -0.03 -0.02
CA ASN A 48 -13.85 -0.12 -1.13
C ASN A 48 -15.15 -0.83 -0.72
N GLY A 49 -15.03 -1.98 -0.05
CA GLY A 49 -16.17 -2.72 0.45
C GLY A 49 -16.99 -1.98 1.50
N LEU A 50 -16.33 -1.27 2.42
CA LEU A 50 -17.01 -0.46 3.44
C LEU A 50 -17.73 0.74 2.84
N ILE A 51 -17.15 1.43 1.85
CA ILE A 51 -17.82 2.54 1.16
C ILE A 51 -19.07 2.03 0.46
N SER A 52 -18.96 0.95 -0.33
CA SER A 52 -20.12 0.35 -1.02
C SER A 52 -21.21 -0.10 -0.04
N SER A 53 -20.80 -0.67 1.11
CA SER A 53 -21.74 -1.03 2.16
C SER A 53 -22.40 0.20 2.80
N GLN A 54 -21.69 1.32 2.98
CA GLN A 54 -22.28 2.51 3.57
C GLN A 54 -23.19 3.24 2.58
N GLU A 55 -22.80 3.36 1.33
CA GLU A 55 -23.62 3.93 0.26
C GLU A 55 -24.99 3.22 0.17
N SER A 56 -24.98 1.88 0.11
CA SER A 56 -26.20 1.07 0.03
C SER A 56 -27.09 1.14 1.29
N ASN A 57 -26.51 1.43 2.45
CA ASN A 57 -27.24 1.60 3.71
C ASN A 57 -27.44 3.07 4.09
N GLY A 58 -27.29 4.02 3.15
CA GLY A 58 -27.57 5.44 3.40
C GLY A 58 -26.65 6.09 4.43
N TRP A 59 -25.40 5.64 4.53
CA TRP A 59 -24.38 6.16 5.43
C TRP A 59 -24.78 6.12 6.91
N GLU A 60 -25.42 5.04 7.36
CA GLU A 60 -25.82 4.84 8.77
C GLU A 60 -24.64 4.84 9.74
N ARG A 61 -23.46 4.39 9.28
CA ARG A 61 -22.25 4.22 10.09
C ARG A 61 -21.02 4.75 9.36
N PRO A 62 -20.94 6.06 9.09
CA PRO A 62 -19.83 6.64 8.34
C PRO A 62 -18.48 6.49 9.08
N GLU A 63 -18.51 6.26 10.39
CA GLU A 63 -17.32 6.09 11.21
C GLU A 63 -16.46 4.88 10.88
N VAL A 64 -17.06 3.84 10.30
CA VAL A 64 -16.29 2.68 9.88
C VAL A 64 -15.46 2.97 8.62
N VAL A 65 -15.94 3.84 7.73
CA VAL A 65 -15.24 4.25 6.50
C VAL A 65 -14.10 5.20 6.87
N VAL A 66 -14.37 6.20 7.72
CA VAL A 66 -13.36 7.15 8.19
C VAL A 66 -12.25 6.44 8.97
N SER A 67 -12.61 5.52 9.87
CA SER A 67 -11.60 4.72 10.60
C SER A 67 -10.76 3.87 9.64
N ARG A 68 -11.38 3.23 8.63
CA ARG A 68 -10.65 2.43 7.65
C ARG A 68 -9.74 3.28 6.77
N MET A 69 -10.14 4.50 6.43
CA MET A 69 -9.27 5.44 5.73
C MET A 69 -8.01 5.73 6.58
N GLY A 70 -8.15 5.92 7.89
CA GLY A 70 -7.00 6.03 8.81
C GLY A 70 -6.08 4.82 8.78
N ASP A 71 -6.64 3.61 8.75
CA ASP A 71 -5.86 2.36 8.63
C ASP A 71 -5.09 2.31 7.30
N VAL A 72 -5.72 2.71 6.19
CA VAL A 72 -5.08 2.81 4.86
C VAL A 72 -3.89 3.77 4.92
N LEU A 73 -4.08 4.98 5.46
CA LEU A 73 -3.00 5.98 5.58
C LEU A 73 -1.86 5.48 6.45
N THR A 74 -2.17 4.81 7.56
CA THR A 74 -1.18 4.19 8.44
C THR A 74 -0.41 3.10 7.72
N GLY A 75 -1.10 2.24 6.97
CA GLY A 75 -0.49 1.21 6.13
C GLY A 75 0.45 1.80 5.09
N LEU A 76 0.06 2.88 4.41
CA LEU A 76 0.89 3.57 3.41
C LEU A 76 2.16 4.18 4.03
N ILE A 77 2.06 4.78 5.22
CA ILE A 77 3.23 5.31 5.92
C ILE A 77 4.19 4.17 6.28
N ILE A 78 3.70 3.12 6.92
CA ILE A 78 4.51 1.95 7.33
C ILE A 78 5.16 1.31 6.11
N ALA A 79 4.41 1.16 5.02
CA ALA A 79 4.89 0.66 3.75
C ALA A 79 6.03 1.53 3.19
N SER A 80 5.82 2.84 3.14
CA SER A 80 6.80 3.79 2.61
C SER A 80 8.09 3.84 3.45
N SER A 81 8.00 3.71 4.78
CA SER A 81 9.17 3.72 5.66
C SER A 81 9.97 2.42 5.58
N HIS A 82 9.30 1.26 5.47
CA HIS A 82 9.97 -0.02 5.29
C HIS A 82 10.73 -0.11 3.96
N VAL A 83 10.22 0.50 2.90
CA VAL A 83 10.93 0.59 1.60
C VAL A 83 12.14 1.53 1.69
N SER A 84 12.08 2.60 2.50
CA SER A 84 13.17 3.56 2.69
C SER A 84 14.31 3.05 3.58
N ASP A 85 14.00 2.43 4.73
CA ASP A 85 14.98 2.11 5.78
C ASP A 85 15.78 0.83 5.54
N SER A 86 15.34 0.02 4.60
CA SER A 86 15.90 -1.30 4.30
C SER A 86 17.12 -1.27 3.37
N GLY A 87 17.53 -0.08 2.90
CA GLY A 87 18.61 0.05 1.92
C GLY A 87 18.30 -0.64 0.59
N PHE A 88 17.02 -0.98 0.35
CA PHE A 88 16.55 -1.41 -0.95
C PHE A 88 16.70 -0.21 -1.89
N VAL A 89 17.28 -0.45 -3.07
CA VAL A 89 17.27 0.54 -4.15
C VAL A 89 15.82 0.98 -4.33
N ASP A 90 15.57 2.29 -4.25
CA ASP A 90 14.26 2.90 -4.46
C ASP A 90 13.77 2.56 -5.87
N LEU A 91 13.11 1.39 -6.00
CA LEU A 91 12.53 0.88 -7.25
C LEU A 91 11.20 1.57 -7.54
N GLY A 92 11.15 2.91 -7.38
CA GLY A 92 9.96 3.74 -7.64
C GLY A 92 8.83 3.61 -6.60
N GLY A 93 8.64 2.45 -5.98
CA GLY A 93 7.46 2.17 -5.17
C GLY A 93 7.29 3.05 -3.91
N SER A 94 8.38 3.54 -3.29
CA SER A 94 8.29 4.41 -2.12
C SER A 94 7.62 5.75 -2.44
N ASN A 95 7.93 6.29 -3.62
CA ASN A 95 7.41 7.56 -4.09
C ASN A 95 5.94 7.43 -4.49
N GLU A 96 5.55 6.29 -5.04
CA GLU A 96 4.19 5.99 -5.44
C GLU A 96 3.29 5.84 -4.21
N LEU A 97 3.73 5.10 -3.20
CA LEU A 97 3.04 5.02 -1.91
C LEU A 97 2.89 6.39 -1.24
N ARG A 98 3.93 7.23 -1.30
CA ARG A 98 3.88 8.58 -0.75
C ARG A 98 2.91 9.48 -1.51
N LYS A 99 2.89 9.41 -2.85
CA LYS A 99 1.91 10.15 -3.67
C LYS A 99 0.49 9.71 -3.31
N LEU A 100 0.26 8.40 -3.20
CA LEU A 100 -1.04 7.87 -2.82
C LEU A 100 -1.45 8.34 -1.41
N TYR A 101 -0.53 8.32 -0.46
CA TYR A 101 -0.76 8.87 0.88
C TYR A 101 -1.19 10.34 0.82
N ILE A 102 -0.48 11.18 0.05
CA ILE A 102 -0.80 12.60 -0.09
C ILE A 102 -2.23 12.77 -0.64
N GLN A 103 -2.59 12.03 -1.69
CA GLN A 103 -3.93 12.09 -2.28
C GLN A 103 -5.02 11.67 -1.29
N LEU A 104 -4.84 10.54 -0.61
CA LEU A 104 -5.83 9.99 0.32
C LEU A 104 -5.92 10.74 1.65
N SER A 105 -4.85 11.45 2.05
CA SER A 105 -4.82 12.23 3.29
C SER A 105 -5.79 13.41 3.31
N SER A 106 -6.31 13.80 2.14
CA SER A 106 -7.34 14.84 2.00
C SER A 106 -8.73 14.38 2.46
N TYR A 107 -8.96 13.07 2.56
CA TYR A 107 -10.22 12.49 3.00
C TYR A 107 -10.31 12.47 4.52
N PRO A 108 -11.53 12.58 5.10
CA PRO A 108 -11.74 12.35 6.53
C PRO A 108 -11.19 10.97 6.96
N ASN A 109 -10.29 10.92 7.95
CA ASN A 109 -9.50 9.71 8.21
C ASN A 109 -9.28 9.35 9.70
N ASP A 110 -9.89 10.08 10.64
CA ASP A 110 -9.81 9.75 12.06
C ASP A 110 -11.22 9.62 12.67
N ALA A 111 -11.47 8.58 13.46
CA ALA A 111 -12.70 8.48 14.24
C ALA A 111 -12.89 9.68 15.19
N PHE A 112 -11.81 10.38 15.59
CA PHE A 112 -11.89 11.67 16.28
C PHE A 112 -12.53 12.77 15.42
N PHE A 113 -12.25 12.82 14.10
CA PHE A 113 -12.93 13.75 13.19
C PHE A 113 -14.45 13.62 13.31
N LEU A 114 -14.96 12.38 13.37
CA LEU A 114 -16.39 12.16 13.52
C LEU A 114 -16.93 12.37 14.93
N ARG A 115 -16.08 12.37 15.96
CA ARG A 115 -16.50 12.82 17.30
C ARG A 115 -16.79 14.31 17.33
N GLU A 116 -16.07 15.10 16.53
CA GLU A 116 -16.34 16.52 16.35
C GLU A 116 -17.46 16.78 15.33
N GLN A 117 -17.56 15.94 14.30
CA GLN A 117 -18.59 16.01 13.25
C GLN A 117 -19.30 14.66 13.09
N PRO A 118 -20.44 14.42 13.77
CA PRO A 118 -21.05 13.10 13.89
C PRO A 118 -21.58 12.49 12.58
N VAL A 119 -21.56 13.26 11.49
CA VAL A 119 -22.04 12.86 10.18
C VAL A 119 -21.13 13.45 9.11
N LEU A 120 -20.82 12.64 8.09
CA LEU A 120 -20.21 13.13 6.86
C LEU A 120 -21.19 14.04 6.14
N SER A 121 -20.69 15.17 5.65
CA SER A 121 -21.45 16.03 4.75
C SER A 121 -21.73 15.31 3.42
N PRO A 122 -22.79 15.69 2.67
CA PRO A 122 -23.07 15.10 1.37
C PRO A 122 -21.90 15.19 0.39
N ARG A 123 -21.08 16.24 0.50
CA ARG A 123 -19.87 16.40 -0.32
C ARG A 123 -18.81 15.35 0.02
N GLU A 124 -18.60 15.07 1.30
CA GLU A 124 -17.63 14.07 1.73
C GLU A 124 -18.08 12.66 1.39
N GLN A 125 -19.37 12.37 1.54
CA GLN A 125 -19.98 11.10 1.08
C GLN A 125 -19.73 10.91 -0.41
N GLN A 126 -20.02 11.92 -1.22
CA GLN A 126 -19.77 11.90 -2.66
C GLN A 126 -18.28 11.73 -2.99
N SER A 127 -17.37 12.36 -2.24
CA SER A 127 -15.93 12.16 -2.43
C SER A 127 -15.52 10.71 -2.16
N PHE A 128 -16.05 10.08 -1.11
CA PHE A 128 -15.79 8.65 -0.87
C PHE A 128 -16.39 7.75 -1.95
N GLU A 129 -17.58 8.06 -2.48
CA GLU A 129 -18.18 7.33 -3.61
C GLU A 129 -17.29 7.43 -4.85
N GLN A 130 -16.74 8.61 -5.16
CA GLN A 130 -15.77 8.77 -6.25
C GLN A 130 -14.47 7.99 -6.01
N LEU A 131 -14.01 7.93 -4.76
CA LEU A 131 -12.88 7.09 -4.39
C LEU A 131 -13.19 5.60 -4.60
N GLN A 132 -14.41 5.14 -4.27
CA GLN A 132 -14.84 3.75 -4.48
C GLN A 132 -14.85 3.37 -5.96
N ILE A 133 -15.27 4.29 -6.84
CA ILE A 133 -15.16 4.12 -8.30
C ILE A 133 -13.69 4.00 -8.70
N ALA A 134 -12.84 4.93 -8.25
CA ALA A 134 -11.41 4.91 -8.57
C ALA A 134 -10.69 3.65 -8.07
N LEU A 135 -11.07 3.14 -6.89
CA LEU A 135 -10.56 1.87 -6.34
C LEU A 135 -10.99 0.70 -7.22
N THR A 136 -12.26 0.66 -7.63
CA THR A 136 -12.78 -0.41 -8.49
C THR A 136 -12.09 -0.41 -9.85
N ASP A 137 -11.95 0.76 -10.47
CA ASP A 137 -11.30 0.92 -11.78
C ASP A 137 -9.81 0.56 -11.74
N ALA A 138 -9.14 0.83 -10.61
CA ALA A 138 -7.73 0.47 -10.40
C ALA A 138 -7.50 -1.02 -10.09
N GLY A 139 -8.55 -1.84 -9.96
CA GLY A 139 -8.38 -3.26 -9.64
C GLY A 139 -8.40 -3.58 -8.13
N LEU A 140 -8.89 -2.67 -7.28
CA LEU A 140 -9.00 -2.82 -5.82
C LEU A 140 -10.46 -3.04 -5.37
N GLY A 141 -11.26 -3.67 -6.23
CA GLY A 141 -12.65 -4.02 -5.98
C GLY A 141 -12.83 -5.26 -5.10
N MET A 142 -14.01 -5.40 -4.49
CA MET A 142 -14.38 -6.65 -3.82
C MET A 142 -14.40 -7.78 -4.85
N ASN A 143 -13.71 -8.89 -4.57
CA ASN A 143 -13.47 -10.07 -5.44
C ASN A 143 -12.23 -10.01 -6.35
N MET A 144 -11.39 -8.98 -6.25
CA MET A 144 -10.11 -8.99 -6.96
C MET A 144 -9.03 -9.70 -6.14
N THR A 145 -8.29 -10.58 -6.79
CA THR A 145 -7.12 -11.23 -6.20
C THR A 145 -5.96 -10.24 -6.20
N THR A 146 -5.42 -9.95 -5.03
CA THR A 146 -4.20 -9.16 -4.89
C THR A 146 -3.01 -9.95 -5.39
N SER A 147 -2.14 -9.30 -6.16
CA SER A 147 -0.86 -9.89 -6.53
C SER A 147 0.09 -9.85 -5.34
N SER A 148 0.89 -10.88 -5.17
CA SER A 148 2.05 -10.81 -4.27
C SER A 148 3.25 -10.13 -4.95
N ASP A 149 3.16 -9.86 -6.26
CA ASP A 149 4.22 -9.20 -7.02
C ASP A 149 4.19 -7.68 -6.77
N TRP A 150 5.31 -7.16 -6.28
CA TRP A 150 5.47 -5.75 -5.99
C TRP A 150 5.29 -4.87 -7.22
N GLU A 151 5.82 -5.27 -8.37
CA GLU A 151 5.74 -4.46 -9.60
C GLU A 151 4.29 -4.29 -10.07
N GLU A 152 3.50 -5.37 -9.95
CA GLU A 152 2.07 -5.34 -10.28
C GLU A 152 1.29 -4.45 -9.32
N ASN A 153 1.59 -4.51 -8.02
CA ASN A 153 0.95 -3.63 -7.03
C ASN A 153 1.30 -2.16 -7.24
N ILE A 154 2.54 -1.84 -7.61
CA ILE A 154 2.91 -0.46 -7.95
C ILE A 154 2.13 0.05 -9.16
N HIS A 155 1.94 -0.79 -10.19
CA HIS A 155 1.10 -0.45 -11.34
C HIS A 155 -0.34 -0.16 -10.93
N THR A 156 -0.91 -0.99 -10.04
CA THR A 156 -2.24 -0.77 -9.46
C THR A 156 -2.33 0.57 -8.71
N TYR A 157 -1.33 0.88 -7.87
CA TYR A 157 -1.32 2.15 -7.14
C TYR A 157 -1.15 3.37 -8.05
N GLN A 158 -0.35 3.26 -9.12
CA GLN A 158 -0.24 4.31 -10.14
C GLN A 158 -1.57 4.53 -10.84
N SER A 159 -2.26 3.46 -11.24
CA SER A 159 -3.59 3.56 -11.85
C SER A 159 -4.60 4.26 -10.93
N LEU A 160 -4.56 3.96 -9.63
CA LEU A 160 -5.38 4.64 -8.63
C LEU A 160 -5.04 6.13 -8.53
N ILE A 161 -3.76 6.49 -8.49
CA ILE A 161 -3.32 7.89 -8.45
C ILE A 161 -3.83 8.65 -9.69
N ASP A 162 -3.69 8.07 -10.88
CA ASP A 162 -4.11 8.68 -12.14
C ASP A 162 -5.63 8.87 -12.19
N ALA A 163 -6.40 7.89 -11.71
CA ALA A 163 -7.85 7.99 -11.58
C ALA A 163 -8.26 9.13 -10.62
N LEU A 164 -7.61 9.24 -9.47
CA LEU A 164 -7.88 10.30 -8.50
C LEU A 164 -7.56 11.70 -9.05
N GLN A 165 -6.46 11.84 -9.80
CA GLN A 165 -6.09 13.11 -10.44
C GLN A 165 -7.06 13.51 -11.55
N THR A 166 -7.49 12.53 -12.36
CA THR A 166 -8.47 12.76 -13.43
C THR A 166 -9.81 13.22 -12.86
N ASN A 167 -10.27 12.59 -11.78
CA ASN A 167 -11.51 12.96 -11.11
C ASN A 167 -11.44 14.36 -10.49
N ALA A 168 -10.28 14.74 -9.92
CA ALA A 168 -10.08 16.08 -9.41
C ALA A 168 -10.15 17.16 -10.50
N GLN A 169 -9.64 16.89 -11.70
CA GLN A 169 -9.67 17.84 -12.83
C GLN A 169 -11.06 18.01 -13.47
N ASN A 170 -11.93 17.00 -13.37
CA ASN A 170 -13.28 17.04 -13.92
C ASN A 170 -14.32 17.65 -12.96
N ALA A 171 -13.90 17.97 -11.73
CA ALA A 171 -14.76 18.55 -10.69
C ALA A 171 -14.68 20.08 -10.59
N ASP A 172 -13.78 20.70 -11.36
CA ASP A 172 -13.61 22.16 -11.54
C ASP A 172 -14.31 22.65 -12.82
#